data_AF-A0A7V9BM05-F1
#
_entry.id   AF-A0A7V9BM05-F1
#
_cell.length_a   1.000
_cell.length_b   1.000
_cell.length_c   1.000
_cell.angle_alpha   90.00
_cell.angle_beta   90.00
_cell.angle_gamma   90.00
#
_symmetry.space_group_name_H-M   'P 1'
#
loop_
_entity.id
_entity.type
_entity.pdbx_description
1 polymer ?
#
loop_
_entity_poly.entity_id
_entity_poly.type
_entity_poly.pdbx_seq_one_letter_code
_entity_poly.pdbx_strand_id
1 'polypeptide(L)'
;AAPLAGRPLAAANAELEWPDSPHLVLWHAQTVLRESRGDGHVAALIAAGLDPAEALVVFVIDAELDADWVRQRRGWSEQEWAAAVERLQDRGLLDDAGALTAEGAELRAWVERRTDEGAAPSWQALGAQRSERLVELMAPVVRAIVAGDGLMLGNPMGLRPLV
;
A
#
# COMPACT_ATOMS: atom_id res chain seq x y z
N ALA A 1 -3.36 -9.82 -16.35
CA ALA A 1 -1.89 -9.62 -16.40
C ALA A 1 -1.30 -9.20 -15.05
N ALA A 2 -1.97 -9.49 -13.92
CA ALA A 2 -1.37 -9.30 -12.61
C ALA A 2 -0.14 -10.20 -12.48
N PRO A 3 1.02 -9.69 -12.03
CA PRO A 3 2.14 -10.55 -11.68
C PRO A 3 1.71 -11.52 -10.57
N LEU A 4 1.99 -12.82 -10.77
CA LEU A 4 1.66 -13.89 -9.80
C LEU A 4 2.90 -14.60 -9.25
N ALA A 5 3.98 -14.64 -10.02
CA ALA A 5 5.23 -15.27 -9.59
C ALA A 5 5.82 -14.49 -8.40
N GLY A 6 6.05 -15.19 -7.28
CA GLY A 6 6.47 -14.57 -6.02
C GLY A 6 5.39 -13.69 -5.36
N ARG A 7 4.12 -13.84 -5.76
CA ARG A 7 2.97 -13.12 -5.22
C ARG A 7 1.95 -14.12 -4.64
N PRO A 8 2.21 -14.69 -3.45
CA PRO A 8 1.43 -15.81 -2.93
C PRO A 8 -0.04 -15.47 -2.69
N LEU A 9 -0.36 -14.27 -2.16
CA LEU A 9 -1.75 -13.87 -1.93
C LEU A 9 -2.47 -13.64 -3.25
N ALA A 10 -1.79 -13.00 -4.20
CA ALA A 10 -2.35 -12.76 -5.53
C ALA A 10 -2.60 -14.06 -6.29
N ALA A 11 -1.64 -14.99 -6.26
CA ALA A 11 -1.73 -16.29 -6.90
C ALA A 11 -2.89 -17.11 -6.31
N ALA A 12 -2.98 -17.17 -4.98
CA ALA A 12 -4.08 -17.86 -4.30
C ALA A 12 -5.45 -17.28 -4.65
N ASN A 13 -5.57 -15.94 -4.72
CA ASN A 13 -6.82 -15.30 -5.14
C ASN A 13 -7.14 -15.55 -6.61
N ALA A 14 -6.14 -15.52 -7.51
CA ALA A 14 -6.34 -15.72 -8.93
C ALA A 14 -6.77 -17.15 -9.31
N GLU A 15 -6.51 -18.13 -8.44
CA GLU A 15 -6.93 -19.53 -8.61
C GLU A 15 -8.37 -19.80 -8.17
N LEU A 16 -9.02 -18.86 -7.48
CA LEU A 16 -10.43 -19.01 -7.10
C LEU A 16 -11.33 -18.95 -8.32
N GLU A 17 -12.47 -19.65 -8.24
CA GLU A 17 -13.51 -19.57 -9.26
C GLU A 17 -14.05 -18.14 -9.39
N TRP A 18 -14.14 -17.67 -10.64
CA TRP A 18 -14.66 -16.34 -10.91
C TRP A 18 -16.17 -16.31 -10.73
N PRO A 19 -16.72 -15.33 -10.01
CA PRO A 19 -18.17 -15.18 -9.87
C PRO A 19 -18.80 -14.73 -11.20
N ASP A 20 -20.08 -15.02 -11.43
CA ASP A 20 -20.79 -14.60 -12.65
C ASP A 20 -21.31 -13.15 -12.58
N SER A 21 -21.72 -12.72 -11.39
CA SER A 21 -22.33 -11.39 -11.21
C SER A 21 -21.31 -10.29 -11.50
N PRO A 22 -21.60 -9.31 -12.38
CA PRO A 22 -20.61 -8.31 -12.82
C PRO A 22 -19.94 -7.51 -11.69
N HIS A 23 -20.69 -7.18 -10.63
CA HIS A 23 -20.14 -6.47 -9.46
C HIS A 23 -19.18 -7.34 -8.63
N LEU A 24 -19.42 -8.66 -8.58
CA LEU A 24 -18.53 -9.61 -7.93
C LEU A 24 -17.30 -9.89 -8.80
N VAL A 25 -17.45 -9.89 -10.13
CA VAL A 25 -16.31 -9.97 -11.07
C VAL A 25 -15.38 -8.78 -10.85
N LEU A 26 -15.94 -7.57 -10.77
CA LEU A 26 -15.17 -6.37 -10.49
C LEU A 26 -14.44 -6.45 -9.14
N TRP A 27 -15.17 -6.83 -8.08
CA TRP A 27 -14.60 -7.03 -6.75
C TRP A 27 -13.43 -8.02 -6.78
N HIS A 28 -13.63 -9.19 -7.37
CA HIS A 28 -12.63 -10.25 -7.44
C HIS A 28 -11.40 -9.80 -8.24
N ALA A 29 -11.58 -9.17 -9.41
CA ALA A 29 -10.49 -8.64 -10.22
C ALA A 29 -9.66 -7.58 -9.46
N GLN A 30 -10.34 -6.69 -8.72
CA GLN A 30 -9.68 -5.70 -7.87
C GLN A 30 -8.92 -6.35 -6.71
N THR A 31 -9.47 -7.40 -6.09
CA THR A 31 -8.78 -8.18 -5.05
C THR A 31 -7.47 -8.76 -5.58
N VAL A 32 -7.49 -9.43 -6.73
CA VAL A 32 -6.28 -10.02 -7.32
C VAL A 32 -5.22 -8.93 -7.61
N LEU A 33 -5.62 -7.79 -8.16
CA LEU A 33 -4.71 -6.66 -8.40
C LEU A 33 -4.15 -6.07 -7.10
N ARG A 34 -5.00 -5.92 -6.08
CA ARG A 34 -4.63 -5.40 -4.75
C ARG A 34 -3.63 -6.32 -4.06
N GLU A 35 -3.88 -7.62 -4.06
CA GLU A 35 -2.94 -8.59 -3.48
C GLU A 35 -1.63 -8.65 -4.28
N SER A 36 -1.69 -8.57 -5.61
CA SER A 36 -0.48 -8.56 -6.46
C SER A 36 0.41 -7.36 -6.15
N ARG A 37 -0.17 -6.17 -6.02
CA ARG A 37 0.58 -4.97 -5.58
C ARG A 37 1.04 -5.10 -4.13
N GLY A 38 0.23 -5.67 -3.24
CA GLY A 38 0.55 -5.86 -1.82
C GLY A 38 1.75 -6.77 -1.61
N ASP A 39 1.74 -7.96 -2.22
CA ASP A 39 2.89 -8.86 -2.28
C ASP A 39 4.10 -8.17 -2.92
N GLY A 40 3.85 -7.33 -3.93
CA GLY A 40 4.74 -6.31 -4.49
C GLY A 40 5.50 -5.51 -3.44
N HIS A 41 4.71 -4.81 -2.64
CA HIS A 41 5.16 -3.88 -1.63
C HIS A 41 5.93 -4.59 -0.51
N VAL A 42 5.44 -5.74 -0.04
CA VAL A 42 6.14 -6.54 0.97
C VAL A 42 7.53 -6.96 0.48
N ALA A 43 7.66 -7.39 -0.77
CA ALA A 43 8.97 -7.71 -1.34
C ALA A 43 9.91 -6.50 -1.41
N ALA A 44 9.38 -5.31 -1.72
CA ALA A 44 10.16 -4.08 -1.72
C ALA A 44 10.62 -3.69 -0.30
N LEU A 45 9.75 -3.79 0.70
CA LEU A 45 10.09 -3.54 2.12
C LEU A 45 11.20 -4.48 2.61
N ILE A 46 11.09 -5.79 2.31
CA ILE A 46 12.11 -6.77 2.66
C ILE A 46 13.44 -6.42 2.00
N ALA A 47 13.43 -6.05 0.72
CA ALA A 47 14.64 -5.66 0.00
C ALA A 47 15.27 -4.35 0.50
N ALA A 48 14.47 -3.44 1.05
CA ALA A 48 14.93 -2.24 1.74
C ALA A 48 15.47 -2.51 3.16
N GLY A 49 15.34 -3.76 3.65
CA GLY A 49 15.71 -4.12 5.01
C GLY A 49 14.88 -3.38 6.06
N LEU A 50 13.59 -3.14 5.77
CA LEU A 50 12.63 -2.62 6.74
C LEU A 50 11.84 -3.78 7.33
N ASP A 51 11.84 -3.87 8.65
CA ASP A 51 10.93 -4.77 9.34
C ASP A 51 9.48 -4.22 9.35
N PRO A 52 8.49 -5.04 9.75
CA PRO A 52 7.09 -4.62 9.72
C PRO A 52 6.74 -3.39 10.57
N ALA A 53 7.43 -3.16 11.69
CA ALA A 53 7.20 -2.00 12.55
C ALA A 53 7.92 -0.76 12.00
N GLU A 54 9.17 -0.91 11.55
CA GLU A 54 9.95 0.14 10.89
C GLU A 54 9.23 0.68 9.65
N ALA A 55 8.65 -0.22 8.83
CA ALA A 55 7.86 0.14 7.65
C ALA A 55 6.69 1.06 8.01
N LEU A 56 6.01 0.81 9.15
CA LEU A 56 4.90 1.64 9.61
C LEU A 56 5.38 2.97 10.17
N VAL A 57 6.49 3.01 10.92
CA VAL A 57 7.08 4.26 11.42
C VAL A 57 7.42 5.19 10.25
N VAL A 58 8.15 4.69 9.26
CA VAL A 58 8.50 5.46 8.05
C VAL A 58 7.24 5.88 7.30
N PHE A 59 6.24 5.00 7.21
CA PHE A 59 4.97 5.30 6.55
C PHE A 59 4.22 6.47 7.22
N VAL A 60 4.06 6.45 8.54
CA VAL A 60 3.26 7.49 9.22
C VAL A 60 3.94 8.85 9.21
N ILE A 61 5.27 8.90 9.22
CA ILE A 61 6.02 10.16 9.14
C ILE A 61 5.82 10.81 7.77
N ASP A 62 6.08 10.05 6.70
CA ASP A 62 5.96 10.55 5.32
C ASP A 62 4.51 10.83 4.89
N ALA A 63 3.54 10.04 5.38
CA ALA A 63 2.12 10.26 5.10
C ALA A 63 1.47 11.30 6.05
N GLU A 64 2.23 11.86 7.00
CA GLU A 64 1.77 12.79 8.03
C GLU A 64 0.54 12.26 8.81
N LEU A 65 0.61 10.99 9.23
CA LEU A 65 -0.46 10.31 9.95
C LEU A 65 -0.19 10.26 11.47
N ASP A 66 -1.27 10.12 12.25
CA ASP A 66 -1.18 9.87 13.69
C ASP A 66 -0.54 8.49 13.96
N ALA A 67 0.67 8.51 14.52
CA ALA A 67 1.45 7.33 14.81
C ALA A 67 0.76 6.40 15.82
N ASP A 68 0.17 6.95 16.89
CA ASP A 68 -0.50 6.15 17.92
C ASP A 68 -1.75 5.48 17.39
N TRP A 69 -2.50 6.19 16.57
CA TRP A 69 -3.67 5.64 15.90
C TRP A 69 -3.31 4.47 14.98
N VAL A 70 -2.24 4.60 14.18
CA VAL A 70 -1.81 3.53 13.27
C VAL A 70 -1.25 2.36 14.07
N ARG A 71 -0.37 2.62 15.04
CA ARG A 71 0.23 1.62 15.92
C ARG A 71 -0.82 0.72 16.56
N GLN A 72 -1.84 1.31 17.19
CA GLN A 72 -2.93 0.56 17.85
C GLN A 72 -3.71 -0.31 16.87
N ARG A 73 -4.06 0.22 15.68
CA ARG A 73 -4.85 -0.52 14.67
C ARG A 73 -4.05 -1.59 13.95
N ARG A 74 -2.73 -1.47 13.95
CA ARG A 74 -1.79 -2.45 13.40
C ARG A 74 -1.30 -3.46 14.45
N GLY A 75 -1.71 -3.30 15.70
CA GLY A 75 -1.49 -4.27 16.77
C GLY A 75 -0.09 -4.21 17.40
N TRP A 76 0.60 -3.08 17.30
CA TRP A 76 1.93 -2.89 17.88
C TRP A 76 1.87 -2.30 19.28
N SER A 77 2.68 -2.85 20.19
CA SER A 77 2.91 -2.25 21.50
C SER A 77 3.72 -0.95 21.40
N GLU A 78 3.69 -0.14 22.45
CA GLU A 78 4.54 1.06 22.54
C GLU A 78 6.02 0.70 22.54
N GLN A 79 6.38 -0.42 23.17
CA GLN A 79 7.75 -0.91 23.24
C GLN A 79 8.27 -1.36 21.87
N GLU A 80 7.47 -2.10 21.10
CA GLU A 80 7.87 -2.52 19.74
C GLU A 80 8.02 -1.32 18.81
N TRP A 81 7.13 -0.32 18.93
CA TRP A 81 7.21 0.91 18.14
C TRP A 81 8.43 1.75 18.49
N ALA A 82 8.68 1.98 19.79
CA ALA A 82 9.85 2.71 20.25
C ALA A 82 11.16 2.03 19.79
N ALA A 83 11.23 0.69 19.91
CA ALA A 83 12.38 -0.06 19.44
C ALA A 83 12.57 0.05 17.92
N ALA A 84 11.50 0.17 17.13
CA ALA A 84 11.60 0.40 15.69
C ALA A 84 12.12 1.82 15.37
N VAL A 85 11.68 2.83 16.11
CA VAL A 85 12.22 4.20 16.01
C VAL A 85 13.72 4.21 16.32
N GLU A 86 14.14 3.57 17.42
CA GLU A 86 15.55 3.47 17.82
C GLU A 86 16.40 2.80 16.72
N ARG A 87 15.97 1.66 16.17
CA ARG A 87 16.69 1.00 15.07
C ARG A 87 16.81 1.86 13.82
N LEU A 88 15.78 2.65 13.50
CA LEU A 88 15.83 3.56 12.36
C LEU A 88 16.77 4.74 12.61
N GLN A 89 16.84 5.27 13.84
CA GLN A 89 17.79 6.31 14.25
C GLN A 89 19.23 5.79 14.22
N ASP A 90 19.48 4.59 14.75
CA ASP A 90 20.79 3.93 14.71
C ASP A 90 21.31 3.74 13.28
N ARG A 91 20.39 3.56 12.33
CA ARG A 91 20.69 3.42 10.89
C ARG A 91 20.77 4.77 10.16
N GLY A 92 20.53 5.89 10.85
CA GLY A 92 20.51 7.23 10.27
C GLY A 92 19.35 7.47 9.30
N LEU A 93 18.28 6.69 9.40
CA LEU A 93 17.06 6.86 8.58
C LEU A 93 16.07 7.84 9.24
N LEU A 94 16.17 8.00 10.56
CA LEU A 94 15.50 9.04 11.33
C LEU A 94 16.54 9.91 12.05
N ASP A 95 16.21 11.19 12.25
CA ASP A 95 16.97 12.09 13.11
C ASP A 95 16.56 11.97 14.59
N ASP A 96 17.25 12.70 15.47
CA ASP A 96 16.98 12.71 16.91
C ASP A 96 15.58 13.24 17.27
N ALA A 97 14.94 13.99 16.36
CA ALA A 97 13.58 14.49 16.51
C ALA A 97 12.53 13.48 16.01
N GLY A 98 12.95 12.35 15.45
CA GLY A 98 12.08 11.32 14.88
C GLY A 98 11.55 11.66 13.49
N ALA A 99 12.15 12.63 12.79
CA ALA A 99 11.83 12.96 11.41
C ALA A 99 12.69 12.14 10.43
N LEU A 100 12.22 11.93 9.20
CA LEU A 100 13.01 11.28 8.16
C LEU A 100 14.23 12.13 7.79
N THR A 101 15.40 11.48 7.79
CA THR A 101 16.61 12.05 7.17
C THR A 101 16.48 12.05 5.64
N ALA A 102 17.46 12.62 4.95
CA ALA A 102 17.51 12.53 3.49
C ALA A 102 17.60 11.07 3.04
N GLU A 103 18.42 10.26 3.71
CA GLU A 103 18.59 8.83 3.47
C GLU A 103 17.30 8.06 3.75
N GLY A 104 16.59 8.39 4.84
CA GLY A 104 15.28 7.82 5.16
C GLY A 104 14.23 8.11 4.10
N ALA A 105 14.15 9.37 3.65
CA ALA A 105 13.25 9.79 2.58
C ALA A 105 13.58 9.11 1.24
N GLU A 106 14.87 8.98 0.90
CA GLU A 106 15.33 8.27 -0.30
C GLU A 106 14.96 6.78 -0.26
N LEU A 107 15.17 6.12 0.89
CA LEU A 107 14.79 4.72 1.09
C LEU A 107 13.28 4.53 0.91
N ARG A 108 12.46 5.41 1.52
CA ARG A 108 11.01 5.36 1.36
C ARG A 108 10.60 5.54 -0.10
N ALA A 109 11.15 6.54 -0.78
CA ALA A 109 10.86 6.78 -2.19
C ALA A 109 11.31 5.60 -3.06
N TRP A 110 12.40 4.92 -2.70
CA TRP A 110 12.82 3.70 -3.38
C TRP A 110 11.81 2.57 -3.22
N VAL A 111 11.27 2.34 -2.01
CA VAL A 111 10.24 1.31 -1.77
C VAL A 111 9.00 1.58 -2.63
N GLU A 112 8.51 2.83 -2.68
CA GLU A 112 7.33 3.18 -3.48
C GLU A 112 7.58 2.96 -4.98
N ARG A 113 8.71 3.45 -5.51
CA ARG A 113 9.08 3.23 -6.92
C ARG A 113 9.15 1.74 -7.27
N ARG A 114 9.77 0.93 -6.41
CA ARG A 114 9.89 -0.52 -6.63
C ARG A 114 8.53 -1.24 -6.57
N THR A 115 7.65 -0.76 -5.70
CA THR A 115 6.26 -1.24 -5.63
C THR A 115 5.52 -0.94 -6.93
N ASP A 116 5.61 0.28 -7.44
CA ASP A 116 4.91 0.72 -8.65
C ASP A 116 5.45 0.05 -9.92
N GLU A 117 6.78 -0.05 -10.06
CA GLU A 117 7.43 -0.81 -11.13
C GLU A 117 7.02 -2.28 -11.10
N GLY A 118 6.91 -2.87 -9.90
CA GLY A 118 6.45 -4.25 -9.72
C GLY A 118 4.98 -4.47 -10.11
N ALA A 119 4.15 -3.44 -10.02
CA ALA A 119 2.73 -3.47 -10.40
C ALA A 119 2.47 -3.04 -11.85
N ALA A 120 3.42 -2.37 -12.49
CA ALA A 120 3.31 -1.80 -13.84
C ALA A 120 2.83 -2.79 -14.93
N PRO A 121 3.22 -4.08 -14.96
CA PRO A 121 2.78 -4.99 -16.01
C PRO A 121 1.26 -5.10 -16.16
N SER A 122 0.52 -5.02 -15.05
CA SER A 122 -0.95 -5.01 -15.06
C SER A 122 -1.51 -3.84 -15.86
N TRP A 123 -0.97 -2.64 -15.61
CA TRP A 123 -1.42 -1.39 -16.22
C TRP A 123 -0.93 -1.24 -17.66
N GLN A 124 0.27 -1.75 -17.96
CA GLN A 124 0.81 -1.81 -19.32
C GLN A 124 -0.05 -2.72 -20.22
N ALA A 125 -0.48 -3.87 -19.71
CA ALA A 125 -1.37 -4.78 -20.45
C ALA A 125 -2.77 -4.19 -20.67
N LEU A 126 -3.26 -3.37 -19.73
CA LEU A 126 -4.52 -2.65 -19.89
C LEU A 126 -4.39 -1.53 -20.92
N GLY A 127 -3.29 -0.78 -20.88
CA GLY A 127 -3.01 0.36 -21.74
C GLY A 127 -3.67 1.65 -21.27
N ALA A 128 -3.05 2.80 -21.60
CA ALA A 128 -3.43 4.12 -21.07
C ALA A 128 -4.92 4.44 -21.24
N GLN A 129 -5.46 4.29 -22.45
CA GLN A 129 -6.87 4.60 -22.76
C GLN A 129 -7.86 3.77 -21.91
N ARG A 130 -7.58 2.48 -21.70
CA ARG A 130 -8.46 1.61 -20.91
C ARG A 130 -8.28 1.86 -19.41
N SER A 131 -7.08 2.24 -18.96
CA SER A 131 -6.84 2.68 -17.59
C SER A 131 -7.62 3.96 -17.27
N GLU A 132 -7.60 4.96 -18.17
CA GLU A 132 -8.42 6.18 -18.04
C GLU A 132 -9.91 5.82 -18.00
N ARG A 133 -10.36 4.96 -18.92
CA ARG A 133 -11.75 4.49 -18.93
C ARG A 133 -12.13 3.77 -17.64
N LEU A 134 -11.23 2.98 -17.06
CA LEU A 134 -11.46 2.32 -15.77
C LEU A 134 -11.67 3.37 -14.66
N VAL A 135 -10.84 4.41 -14.60
CA VAL A 135 -11.01 5.51 -13.64
C VAL A 135 -12.38 6.19 -13.80
N GLU A 136 -12.78 6.51 -15.03
CA GLU A 136 -14.10 7.10 -15.32
C GLU A 136 -15.26 6.22 -14.83
N LEU A 137 -15.18 4.91 -15.09
CA LEU A 137 -16.21 3.94 -14.70
C LEU A 137 -16.27 3.73 -13.18
N MET A 138 -15.12 3.82 -12.50
CA MET A 138 -15.05 3.68 -11.04
C MET A 138 -15.47 4.96 -10.30
N ALA A 139 -15.38 6.13 -10.92
CA ALA A 139 -15.65 7.41 -10.26
C ALA A 139 -17.05 7.50 -9.60
N PRO A 140 -18.16 7.04 -10.20
CA PRO A 140 -19.47 7.00 -9.54
C PRO A 140 -19.49 6.10 -8.29
N VAL A 141 -18.81 4.95 -8.34
CA VAL A 141 -18.73 4.01 -7.22
C VAL A 141 -17.93 4.62 -6.07
N VAL A 142 -16.78 5.23 -6.38
CA VAL A 142 -15.95 5.93 -5.38
C VAL A 142 -16.75 7.07 -4.74
N ARG A 143 -17.47 7.89 -5.53
CA ARG A 143 -18.32 8.95 -4.99
C ARG A 143 -19.41 8.41 -4.07
N ALA A 144 -20.06 7.30 -4.43
CA ALA A 144 -21.08 6.69 -3.59
C ALA A 144 -20.50 6.18 -2.26
N ILE A 145 -19.32 5.55 -2.29
CA ILE A 145 -18.62 5.08 -1.08
C ILE A 145 -18.25 6.26 -0.17
N VAL A 146 -17.66 7.32 -0.73
CA VAL A 146 -17.25 8.51 0.02
C VAL A 146 -18.46 9.24 0.62
N ALA A 147 -19.53 9.42 -0.16
CA ALA A 147 -20.76 10.06 0.33
C ALA A 147 -21.49 9.23 1.41
N GLY A 148 -21.23 7.93 1.47
CA GLY A 148 -21.75 7.01 2.49
C GLY A 148 -20.79 6.76 3.65
N ASP A 149 -19.81 7.63 3.88
CA ASP A 149 -18.78 7.50 4.94
C ASP A 149 -17.96 6.20 4.89
N GLY A 150 -17.90 5.56 3.72
CA GLY A 150 -17.16 4.31 3.51
C GLY A 150 -15.65 4.48 3.36
N LEU A 151 -15.14 5.71 3.38
CA LEU A 151 -13.71 6.02 3.35
C LEU A 151 -13.30 6.76 4.62
N MET A 152 -12.41 6.16 5.40
CA MET A 152 -11.81 6.83 6.56
C MET A 152 -10.76 7.84 6.08
N LEU A 153 -10.94 9.12 6.44
CA LEU A 153 -9.88 10.11 6.35
C LEU A 153 -8.74 9.69 7.30
N GLY A 154 -7.49 9.70 6.81
CA GLY A 154 -6.36 9.11 7.54
C GLY A 154 -6.35 7.58 7.53
N ASN A 155 -6.95 6.93 6.52
CA ASN A 155 -6.92 5.47 6.40
C ASN A 155 -5.48 4.93 6.40
N PRO A 156 -5.27 3.69 6.87
CA PRO A 156 -3.94 3.14 7.05
C PRO A 156 -3.33 2.65 5.71
N MET A 157 -3.88 3.12 4.58
CA MET A 157 -3.34 2.98 3.23
C MET A 157 -2.90 4.34 2.65
N GLY A 158 -3.08 5.45 3.38
CA GLY A 158 -2.73 6.80 2.93
C GLY A 158 -3.56 7.31 1.75
N LEU A 159 -4.68 6.65 1.43
CA LEU A 159 -5.48 6.98 0.26
C LEU A 159 -6.22 8.30 0.46
N ARG A 160 -6.21 9.13 -0.57
CA ARG A 160 -7.09 10.30 -0.71
C ARG A 160 -8.17 9.96 -1.74
N PRO A 161 -9.40 10.49 -1.62
CA PRO A 161 -10.40 10.34 -2.67
C PRO A 161 -9.83 10.79 -4.02
N LEU A 162 -10.21 10.10 -5.09
CA LEU A 162 -10.02 10.60 -6.46
C LEU A 162 -10.92 11.84 -6.60
N VAL A 163 -10.34 13.03 -6.42
CA VAL A 163 -11.02 14.31 -6.63
C VAL A 163 -10.98 14.69 -8.11
#